data_AF-A0AAW2TDW8-F1
#
_entry.id   AF-A0AAW2TDW8-F1
#
_cell.length_a   1.000
_cell.length_b   1.000
_cell.length_c   1.000
_cell.angle_alpha   90.00
_cell.angle_beta   90.00
_cell.angle_gamma   90.00
#
_symmetry.space_group_name_H-M   'P 1'
#
loop_
_entity.id
_entity.type
_entity.pdbx_description
1 polymer ?
#
loop_
_entity_poly.entity_id
_entity_poly.type
_entity_poly.pdbx_seq_one_letter_code
_entity_poly.pdbx_strand_id
1 'polypeptide(L)'
;MIARSCKGLPLAIVVIAGILSTVSQTQASWDDIAKKVNLAVSAKDEQFARILSLSYTHLPHHLRPCFLYMGAFPEDYEIHVSKLVQLWMAEGFMKPSVSKCSKEQAEEYLEDLVKRSLVLVTRRKSLMAKSKVATSMIWYETCV
;
A
#
# COMPACT_ATOMS: atom_id res chain seq x y z
N MET A 1 19.99 -0.80 -15.79
CA MET A 1 20.55 -0.65 -14.43
C MET A 1 19.68 -1.46 -13.48
N ILE A 2 20.19 -2.62 -13.03
CA ILE A 2 19.43 -3.63 -12.28
C ILE A 2 18.91 -3.09 -10.92
N ALA A 3 19.60 -2.14 -10.31
CA ALA A 3 19.16 -1.49 -9.07
C ALA A 3 17.78 -0.81 -9.20
N ARG A 4 17.42 -0.28 -10.37
CA ARG A 4 16.09 0.31 -10.61
C ARG A 4 15.00 -0.77 -10.69
N SER A 5 15.32 -1.96 -11.19
CA SER A 5 14.40 -3.11 -11.23
C SER A 5 14.04 -3.66 -9.84
N CYS A 6 14.85 -3.35 -8.81
CA CYS A 6 14.62 -3.80 -7.45
C CYS A 6 13.56 -2.98 -6.68
N LYS A 7 13.01 -1.90 -7.27
CA LYS A 7 11.99 -1.01 -6.67
C LYS A 7 12.26 -0.60 -5.21
N GLY A 8 13.53 -0.44 -4.82
CA GLY A 8 13.90 -0.04 -3.46
C GLY A 8 13.80 -1.11 -2.38
N LEU A 9 13.47 -2.37 -2.72
CA LEU A 9 13.35 -3.47 -1.76
C LEU A 9 14.73 -3.99 -1.33
N PRO A 10 15.13 -3.86 -0.04
CA PRO A 10 16.48 -4.25 0.42
C PRO A 10 16.78 -5.74 0.18
N LEU A 11 15.77 -6.59 0.37
CA LEU A 11 15.89 -8.04 0.15
C LEU A 11 16.14 -8.39 -1.33
N ALA A 12 15.50 -7.66 -2.26
CA ALA A 12 15.71 -7.87 -3.69
C ALA A 12 17.16 -7.52 -4.09
N ILE A 13 17.72 -6.44 -3.53
CA ILE A 13 19.10 -6.01 -3.78
C ILE A 13 20.10 -7.06 -3.32
N VAL A 14 19.94 -7.59 -2.10
CA VAL A 14 20.84 -8.61 -1.54
C VAL A 14 20.81 -9.90 -2.35
N VAL A 15 19.62 -10.38 -2.73
CA VAL A 15 19.46 -11.60 -3.53
C VAL A 15 20.10 -11.42 -4.91
N ILE A 16 19.87 -10.29 -5.56
CA ILE A 16 20.44 -10.02 -6.89
C ILE A 16 21.96 -9.85 -6.81
N ALA A 17 22.49 -9.19 -5.78
CA ALA A 17 23.94 -9.10 -5.55
C ALA A 17 24.57 -10.49 -5.35
N GLY A 18 23.89 -11.38 -4.62
CA GLY A 18 24.31 -12.77 -4.43
C GLY A 18 24.22 -13.62 -5.70
N ILE A 19 23.23 -13.37 -6.57
CA ILE A 19 23.18 -14.02 -7.89
C ILE A 19 24.32 -13.51 -8.76
N LEU A 20 24.49 -12.19 -8.85
CA LEU A 20 25.52 -11.55 -9.68
C LEU A 20 26.95 -11.96 -9.30
N SER A 21 27.21 -12.31 -8.04
CA SER A 21 28.53 -12.81 -7.62
C SER A 21 28.86 -14.20 -8.16
N THR A 22 27.87 -14.95 -8.66
CA THR A 22 28.01 -16.32 -9.17
C THR A 22 27.98 -16.43 -10.70
N VAL A 23 27.63 -15.36 -11.43
CA VAL A 23 27.44 -15.38 -12.89
C VAL A 23 28.57 -14.63 -13.61
N SER A 24 28.83 -15.01 -14.86
CA SER A 24 29.85 -14.38 -15.69
C SER A 24 29.61 -12.87 -15.84
N GLN A 25 30.68 -12.07 -15.73
CA GLN A 25 30.63 -10.60 -15.83
C GLN A 25 30.48 -10.12 -17.28
N THR A 26 29.52 -10.69 -18.01
CA THR A 26 29.25 -10.37 -19.42
C THR A 26 27.93 -9.61 -19.55
N GLN A 27 27.89 -8.57 -20.38
CA GLN A 27 26.69 -7.73 -20.55
C GLN A 27 25.43 -8.56 -20.84
N ALA A 28 25.54 -9.60 -21.66
CA ALA A 28 24.43 -10.49 -22.00
C ALA A 28 23.84 -11.23 -20.78
N SER A 29 24.70 -11.71 -19.86
CA SER A 29 24.26 -12.35 -18.62
C SER A 29 23.53 -11.38 -17.70
N TRP A 30 23.96 -10.11 -17.67
CA TRP A 30 23.37 -9.08 -16.82
C TRP A 30 22.01 -8.63 -17.36
N ASP A 31 21.87 -8.53 -18.68
CA ASP A 31 20.61 -8.21 -19.35
C ASP A 31 19.57 -9.34 -19.17
N ASP A 32 20.00 -10.61 -19.21
CA ASP A 32 19.12 -11.76 -18.94
C ASP A 32 18.58 -11.76 -17.50
N ILE A 33 19.46 -11.49 -16.51
CA ILE A 33 19.06 -11.38 -15.10
C ILE A 33 18.10 -10.20 -14.90
N ALA A 34 18.39 -9.04 -15.51
CA ALA A 34 17.50 -7.87 -15.43
C ALA A 34 16.10 -8.19 -15.95
N LYS A 35 15.99 -8.89 -17.08
CA LYS A 35 14.72 -9.34 -17.65
C LYS A 35 13.98 -10.29 -16.72
N LYS A 36 14.68 -11.30 -16.17
CA LYS A 36 14.09 -12.28 -15.23
C LYS A 36 13.59 -11.62 -13.94
N VAL A 37 14.34 -10.66 -13.40
CA VAL A 37 13.93 -9.87 -12.23
C VAL A 37 12.68 -9.06 -12.55
N ASN A 38 12.66 -8.34 -13.69
CA ASN A 38 11.49 -7.56 -14.09
C ASN A 38 10.25 -8.44 -14.28
N LEU A 39 10.38 -9.62 -14.90
CA LEU A 39 9.28 -10.58 -15.05
C LEU A 39 8.78 -11.09 -13.69
N ALA A 40 9.70 -11.43 -12.77
CA ALA A 40 9.34 -11.91 -11.44
C ALA A 40 8.65 -10.82 -10.60
N VAL A 41 9.06 -9.57 -10.75
CA VAL A 41 8.41 -8.41 -10.10
C VAL A 41 7.03 -8.19 -10.70
N SER A 42 6.90 -8.15 -12.03
CA SER A 42 5.61 -7.98 -12.71
C SER A 42 4.61 -9.11 -12.40
N ALA A 43 5.07 -10.36 -12.32
CA ALA A 43 4.22 -11.49 -11.94
C ALA A 43 3.75 -11.40 -10.48
N LYS A 44 4.60 -10.88 -9.57
CA LYS A 44 4.19 -10.55 -8.20
C LYS A 44 3.16 -9.42 -8.21
N ASP A 45 3.36 -8.37 -8.99
CA ASP A 45 2.43 -7.26 -9.10
C ASP A 45 1.04 -7.74 -9.57
N GLU A 46 0.97 -8.66 -10.54
CA GLU A 46 -0.27 -9.29 -10.98
C GLU A 46 -0.92 -10.13 -9.87
N GLN A 47 -0.13 -10.92 -9.14
CA GLN A 47 -0.63 -11.70 -8.00
C GLN A 47 -1.17 -10.80 -6.90
N PHE A 48 -0.48 -9.71 -6.58
CA PHE A 48 -0.93 -8.70 -5.63
C PHE A 48 -2.21 -8.03 -6.10
N ALA A 49 -2.31 -7.64 -7.37
CA ALA A 49 -3.51 -7.06 -7.96
C ALA A 49 -4.72 -7.99 -7.82
N ARG A 50 -4.54 -9.30 -8.02
CA ARG A 50 -5.60 -10.31 -7.81
C ARG A 50 -6.04 -10.42 -6.35
N ILE A 51 -5.09 -10.43 -5.41
CA ILE A 51 -5.39 -10.47 -3.96
C ILE A 51 -6.12 -9.19 -3.54
N LEU A 52 -5.69 -8.03 -4.02
CA LEU A 52 -6.31 -6.74 -3.75
C LEU A 52 -7.73 -6.65 -4.32
N SER A 53 -7.92 -7.14 -5.55
CA SER A 53 -9.24 -7.22 -6.19
C SER A 53 -10.21 -8.05 -5.36
N LEU A 54 -9.77 -9.21 -4.84
CA LEU A 54 -10.58 -10.03 -3.93
C LEU A 54 -10.90 -9.30 -2.61
N SER A 55 -9.93 -8.62 -2.01
CA SER A 55 -10.18 -7.83 -0.81
C SER A 55 -11.15 -6.66 -1.06
N TYR A 56 -11.11 -6.04 -2.24
CA TYR A 56 -12.02 -4.98 -2.65
C TYR A 56 -13.44 -5.48 -2.93
N THR A 57 -13.62 -6.62 -3.60
CA THR A 57 -14.95 -7.19 -3.86
C THR A 57 -15.67 -7.53 -2.55
N HIS A 58 -14.94 -8.02 -1.55
CA HIS A 58 -15.46 -8.32 -0.22
C HIS A 58 -15.51 -7.12 0.75
N LEU A 59 -15.12 -5.93 0.30
CA LEU A 59 -15.17 -4.72 1.12
C LEU A 59 -16.61 -4.16 1.16
N PRO A 60 -17.15 -3.87 2.36
CA PRO A 60 -18.46 -3.23 2.51
C PRO A 60 -18.57 -1.93 1.70
N HIS A 61 -19.73 -1.70 1.10
CA HIS A 61 -19.95 -0.56 0.20
C HIS A 61 -19.59 0.80 0.81
N HIS A 62 -19.79 0.99 2.11
CA HIS A 62 -19.49 2.24 2.80
C HIS A 62 -17.98 2.48 3.03
N LEU A 63 -17.14 1.44 3.00
CA LEU A 63 -15.69 1.56 3.17
C LEU A 63 -14.94 1.72 1.83
N ARG A 64 -15.56 1.33 0.72
CA ARG A 64 -14.96 1.44 -0.63
C ARG A 64 -14.49 2.85 -0.99
N PRO A 65 -15.30 3.92 -0.83
CA PRO A 65 -14.83 5.26 -1.19
C PRO A 65 -13.70 5.74 -0.28
N CYS A 66 -13.75 5.45 1.03
CA CYS A 66 -12.68 5.77 1.97
C CYS A 66 -11.35 5.09 1.57
N PHE A 67 -11.42 3.82 1.18
CA PHE A 67 -10.26 3.06 0.72
C PHE A 67 -9.70 3.60 -0.61
N LEU A 68 -10.56 3.83 -1.61
CA LEU A 68 -10.13 4.38 -2.90
C LEU A 68 -9.49 5.76 -2.77
N TYR A 69 -10.01 6.59 -1.86
CA TYR A 69 -9.43 7.91 -1.60
C TYR A 69 -8.03 7.84 -1.00
N MET A 70 -7.71 6.77 -0.25
CA MET A 70 -6.33 6.57 0.18
C MET A 70 -5.41 6.44 -1.03
N GLY A 71 -5.88 5.82 -2.13
CA GLY A 71 -5.18 5.68 -3.42
C GLY A 71 -4.67 6.98 -4.04
N ALA A 72 -5.22 8.13 -3.66
CA ALA A 72 -4.79 9.43 -4.15
C ALA A 72 -3.48 9.94 -3.51
N PHE A 73 -3.02 9.33 -2.41
CA PHE A 73 -1.78 9.71 -1.76
C PHE A 73 -0.58 8.96 -2.35
N PRO A 74 0.63 9.57 -2.36
CA PRO A 74 1.85 8.86 -2.74
C PRO A 74 2.10 7.64 -1.85
N GLU A 75 2.84 6.65 -2.37
CA GLU A 75 3.29 5.51 -1.57
C GLU A 75 4.10 5.99 -0.35
N ASP A 76 3.87 5.35 0.80
CA ASP A 76 4.46 5.69 2.10
C ASP A 76 4.10 7.09 2.63
N TYR A 77 3.08 7.74 2.08
CA TYR A 77 2.61 9.01 2.60
C TYR A 77 1.98 8.83 3.99
N GLU A 78 2.56 9.51 4.97
CA GLU A 78 2.07 9.56 6.34
C GLU A 78 1.00 10.64 6.50
N ILE A 79 -0.27 10.23 6.64
CA ILE A 79 -1.37 11.14 6.94
C ILE A 79 -1.82 11.02 8.40
N HIS A 80 -2.05 12.17 9.03
CA HIS A 80 -2.68 12.22 10.35
C HIS A 80 -4.15 11.79 10.27
N VAL A 81 -4.58 10.91 11.17
CA VAL A 81 -5.97 10.42 11.20
C VAL A 81 -6.98 11.57 11.26
N SER A 82 -6.73 12.61 12.06
CA SER A 82 -7.62 13.79 12.13
C SER A 82 -7.82 14.47 10.78
N LYS A 83 -6.75 14.59 9.97
CA LYS A 83 -6.82 15.15 8.63
C LYS A 83 -7.57 14.22 7.68
N LEU A 84 -7.33 12.91 7.78
CA LEU A 84 -8.03 11.91 6.97
C LEU A 84 -9.54 11.90 7.25
N VAL A 85 -9.95 12.00 8.52
CA VAL A 85 -11.37 12.13 8.91
C VAL A 85 -12.00 13.36 8.26
N GLN A 86 -11.31 14.51 8.30
CA GLN A 86 -11.81 15.75 7.69
C GLN A 86 -12.00 15.61 6.18
N LEU A 87 -11.06 14.95 5.48
CA LEU A 87 -11.17 14.70 4.05
C LEU A 87 -12.36 13.78 3.74
N TRP A 88 -12.51 12.67 4.46
CA TRP A 88 -13.64 11.77 4.25
C TRP A 88 -15.00 12.41 4.57
N MET A 89 -15.06 13.34 5.52
CA MET A 89 -16.28 14.12 5.77
C MET A 89 -16.55 15.11 4.63
N ALA A 90 -15.52 15.83 4.16
CA ALA A 90 -15.66 16.80 3.09
C ALA A 90 -16.14 16.16 1.77
N GLU A 91 -15.68 14.95 1.50
CA GLU A 91 -16.10 14.15 0.33
C GLU A 91 -17.44 13.41 0.55
N GLY A 92 -18.01 13.46 1.76
CA GLY A 92 -19.30 12.83 2.07
C GLY A 92 -19.25 11.30 2.16
N PHE A 93 -18.07 10.70 2.35
CA PHE A 93 -17.94 9.23 2.44
C PHE A 93 -18.48 8.66 3.76
N MET A 94 -18.51 9.48 4.81
CA MET A 94 -19.04 9.10 6.11
C MET A 94 -20.44 9.66 6.30
N LYS A 95 -21.39 8.77 6.58
CA LYS A 95 -22.76 9.16 6.91
C LYS A 95 -22.81 9.69 8.35
N PRO A 96 -23.50 10.82 8.60
CA PRO A 96 -23.72 11.30 9.96
C PRO A 96 -24.33 10.21 10.83
N SER A 97 -23.68 9.90 11.95
CA SER A 97 -24.22 9.00 12.96
C SER A 97 -24.89 9.81 14.07
N VAL A 98 -26.05 9.35 14.54
CA VAL A 98 -26.75 9.95 15.68
C VAL A 98 -26.08 9.55 17.00
N SER A 99 -25.34 8.43 17.02
CA SER A 99 -24.79 7.82 18.23
C SER A 99 -23.28 7.95 18.40
N LYS A 100 -22.54 8.29 17.34
CA LYS A 100 -21.07 8.36 17.34
C LYS A 100 -20.59 9.68 16.76
N CYS A 101 -19.50 10.22 17.30
CA CYS A 101 -18.86 11.37 16.66
C CYS A 101 -18.11 10.93 15.39
N SER A 102 -17.89 11.86 14.44
CA SER A 102 -17.23 11.55 13.16
C SER A 102 -15.84 10.95 13.32
N LYS A 103 -15.14 11.28 14.41
CA LYS A 103 -13.83 10.74 14.72
C LYS A 103 -13.89 9.27 15.12
N GLU A 104 -14.81 8.89 16.02
CA GLU A 104 -15.02 7.50 16.43
C GLU A 104 -15.45 6.63 15.26
N GLN A 105 -16.32 7.15 14.40
CA GLN A 105 -16.76 6.45 13.18
C GLN A 105 -15.59 6.23 12.20
N ALA A 106 -14.73 7.23 12.00
CA ALA A 106 -13.55 7.10 11.14
C ALA A 106 -12.50 6.14 11.73
N GLU A 107 -12.34 6.11 13.06
CA GLU A 107 -11.48 5.15 13.74
C GLU A 107 -11.97 3.71 13.54
N GLU A 108 -13.29 3.47 13.61
CA GLU A 108 -13.90 2.18 13.31
C GLU A 108 -13.68 1.76 11.84
N TYR A 109 -13.82 2.71 10.90
CA TYR A 109 -13.57 2.45 9.48
C TYR A 109 -12.10 2.11 9.22
N LEU A 110 -11.18 2.83 9.87
CA LEU A 110 -9.75 2.55 9.81
C LEU A 110 -9.41 1.18 10.41
N GLU A 111 -9.98 0.84 11.56
CA GLU A 111 -9.78 -0.48 12.17
C GLU A 111 -10.27 -1.61 11.26
N ASP A 112 -11.41 -1.44 10.60
CA ASP A 112 -11.94 -2.44 9.68
C ASP A 112 -11.08 -2.60 8.42
N LEU A 113 -10.53 -1.49 7.91
CA LEU A 113 -9.55 -1.53 6.80
C LEU A 113 -8.25 -2.22 7.22
N VAL A 114 -7.78 -1.99 8.45
CA VAL A 114 -6.59 -2.65 9.02
C VAL A 114 -6.83 -4.14 9.26
N LYS A 115 -7.98 -4.53 9.83
CA LYS A 115 -8.36 -5.94 10.04
C LYS A 115 -8.40 -6.72 8.73
N ARG A 116 -8.69 -6.05 7.61
CA ARG A 116 -8.71 -6.62 6.26
C ARG A 116 -7.36 -6.55 5.55
N SER A 117 -6.31 -6.12 6.24
CA SER A 117 -4.95 -5.94 5.69
C SER A 117 -4.91 -5.04 4.46
N LEU A 118 -5.86 -4.11 4.32
CA LEU A 118 -5.94 -3.17 3.20
C LEU A 118 -5.10 -1.91 3.45
N VAL A 119 -4.82 -1.61 4.72
CA VAL A 119 -4.09 -0.42 5.16
C VAL A 119 -3.17 -0.79 6.31
N LEU A 120 -1.96 -0.24 6.30
CA LEU A 120 -0.98 -0.42 7.37
C LEU A 120 -0.92 0.82 8.28
N VAL A 121 -1.12 0.63 9.57
CA VAL A 121 -0.93 1.69 10.58
C VAL A 121 0.46 1.54 11.17
N THR A 122 1.39 2.40 10.75
CA THR A 122 2.81 2.34 11.13
C THR A 122 3.10 2.89 12.52
N ARG A 123 2.23 3.76 13.09
CA ARG A 123 2.40 4.26 14.47
C ARG A 123 1.08 4.38 15.22
N ARG A 124 0.84 3.44 16.14
CA ARG A 124 -0.07 3.61 17.28
C ARG A 124 0.75 4.11 18.47
N LYS A 125 0.77 5.43 18.72
CA LYS A 125 1.24 5.90 20.04
C LYS A 125 0.09 5.71 21.03
N SER A 126 0.27 4.73 21.93
CA SER A 126 -0.41 4.70 23.22
C SER A 126 -0.24 6.07 23.87
N LEU A 127 -1.36 6.64 24.34
CA LEU A 127 -1.52 7.98 24.92
C LEU A 127 -1.72 9.11 23.87
N MET A 128 -3.01 9.32 23.57
CA MET A 128 -3.61 10.57 23.08
C MET A 128 -3.17 11.08 21.70
N ALA A 129 -4.03 10.82 20.71
CA ALA A 129 -4.37 11.71 19.59
C ALA A 129 -3.36 11.94 18.44
N LYS A 130 -2.40 11.06 18.16
CA LYS A 130 -1.57 11.16 16.93
C LYS A 130 -1.30 9.81 16.28
N SER A 131 -2.35 9.21 15.70
CA SER A 131 -2.22 8.08 14.78
C SER A 131 -1.81 8.58 13.40
N LYS A 132 -0.79 7.94 12.80
CA LYS A 132 -0.40 8.13 11.40
C LYS A 132 -0.77 6.88 10.63
N VAL A 133 -1.46 7.07 9.51
CA VAL A 133 -1.72 6.00 8.54
C VAL A 133 -0.61 6.11 7.50
N ALA A 134 0.17 5.05 7.34
CA ALA A 134 1.03 4.95 6.17
C ALA A 134 0.19 4.31 5.08
N THR A 135 0.05 5.04 3.99
CA THR A 135 -0.42 4.47 2.74
C THR A 135 0.72 3.64 2.14
N SER A 136 1.11 2.54 2.80
CA SER A 136 1.78 1.44 2.09
C SER A 136 0.69 0.80 1.24
N MET A 137 0.41 1.48 0.16
CA MET A 137 -0.53 1.08 -0.83
C MET A 137 0.27 0.30 -1.84
N ILE A 138 -0.02 -0.98 -1.91
CA ILE A 138 0.40 -1.87 -2.99
C ILE A 138 -0.29 -1.45 -4.33
N TRP A 139 -0.59 -0.16 -4.51
CA TRP A 139 -1.40 0.43 -5.59
C TRP A 139 -0.63 1.40 -6.48
N TYR A 140 0.66 1.66 -6.24
CA TYR A 140 1.38 2.59 -7.11
C TYR A 140 1.67 2.04 -8.51
N GLU A 141 1.50 0.73 -8.75
CA GLU A 141 1.87 0.12 -10.03
C GLU A 141 0.71 -0.37 -10.91
N THR A 142 -0.56 -0.15 -10.52
CA THR A 142 -1.72 -0.69 -11.27
C THR A 142 -2.68 0.35 -11.85
N CYS A 143 -2.35 1.64 -11.81
CA CYS A 143 -3.19 2.71 -12.39
C CYS A 143 -2.48 3.60 -13.44
N VAL A 144 -1.35 3.17 -14.03
CA VAL A 144 -0.78 3.79 -15.24
C VAL A 144 -0.47 2.73 -16.28
#